data_AF-A0ABD3PQF1-F1
#
_entry.id   AF-A0ABD3PQF1-F1
#
_cell.length_a   1.000
_cell.length_b   1.000
_cell.length_c   1.000
_cell.angle_alpha   90.00
_cell.angle_beta   90.00
_cell.angle_gamma   90.00
#
_symmetry.space_group_name_H-M   'P 1'
#
loop_
_entity.id
_entity.type
_entity.pdbx_description
1 polymer ?
#
loop_
_entity_poly.entity_id
_entity_poly.type
_entity_poly.pdbx_seq_one_letter_code
_entity_poly.pdbx_strand_id
1 'polypeptide(L)' 'MKLTMLVRKHGLRYGTWIKIAKEIPGRNNIQCHSRWVNNLDPQISKAPWSQEEYRIILQFHPFQVRR' A
#
# COMPACT_ATOMS: atom_id res chain seq x y z
N MET A 1 -5.45 12.91 -1.20
CA MET A 1 -6.57 12.04 -1.68
C MET A 1 -7.60 11.88 -0.57
N LYS A 2 -8.88 11.62 -0.88
CA LYS A 2 -9.93 11.40 0.14
C LYS A 2 -9.58 10.27 1.13
N LEU A 3 -8.95 9.20 0.63
CA LEU A 3 -8.56 8.04 1.42
C LEU A 3 -7.53 8.34 2.52
N THR A 4 -6.50 9.15 2.26
CA THR A 4 -5.49 9.55 3.27
C THR A 4 -6.09 10.35 4.41
N MET A 5 -7.06 11.21 4.13
CA MET A 5 -7.74 11.97 5.17
C MET A 5 -8.60 11.06 6.05
N LEU A 6 -9.29 10.10 5.44
CA LEU A 6 -10.15 9.15 6.17
C LEU A 6 -9.34 8.18 7.04
N VAL A 7 -8.15 7.74 6.58
CA VAL A 7 -7.25 6.94 7.41
C VAL A 7 -6.74 7.75 8.61
N ARG A 8 -6.39 9.03 8.44
CA ARG A 8 -6.01 9.90 9.57
C ARG A 8 -7.16 10.13 10.54
N LYS A 9 -8.40 10.23 10.04
CA LYS A 9 -9.62 10.43 10.84
C LYS A 9 -10.00 9.19 11.67
N HIS A 10 -9.98 8.00 11.06
CA HIS A 10 -10.45 6.76 11.71
C HIS A 10 -9.33 5.90 12.32
N GLY A 11 -8.07 6.17 11.97
CA GLY A 11 -6.91 5.36 12.36
C GLY A 11 -6.76 4.08 11.55
N LEU A 12 -5.84 3.20 11.99
CA LEU A 12 -5.58 1.89 11.38
C LEU A 12 -5.92 0.78 12.38
N ARG A 13 -7.21 0.59 12.66
CA ARG A 13 -7.71 -0.46 13.58
C ARG A 13 -8.60 -1.47 12.86
N TYR A 14 -8.85 -2.61 13.48
CA TYR A 14 -9.79 -3.62 12.98
C TYR A 14 -11.14 -2.98 12.60
N GLY A 15 -11.68 -3.34 11.44
CA GLY A 15 -12.94 -2.81 10.91
C GLY A 15 -12.91 -1.39 10.33
N THR A 16 -11.77 -0.68 10.36
CA THR A 16 -11.68 0.71 9.86
C THR A 16 -11.96 0.82 8.36
N TRP A 17 -11.50 -0.15 7.56
CA TRP A 17 -11.72 -0.15 6.12
C TRP A 17 -13.18 -0.22 5.70
N ILE A 18 -14.03 -0.84 6.53
CA ILE A 18 -15.48 -0.88 6.32
C ILE A 18 -16.07 0.52 6.51
N LYS A 19 -15.63 1.25 7.55
CA LYS A 19 -16.06 2.64 7.81
C LYS A 19 -15.59 3.57 6.69
N ILE A 20 -14.34 3.45 6.28
CA ILE A 20 -13.74 4.26 5.21
C ILE A 20 -14.44 4.02 3.87
N ALA A 21 -14.74 2.76 3.52
CA ALA A 21 -15.42 2.44 2.26
C ALA A 21 -16.83 3.05 2.20
N LYS A 22 -17.56 3.11 3.32
CA LYS A 22 -18.86 3.79 3.39
C LYS A 22 -18.78 5.29 3.06
N GLU A 23 -17.63 5.93 3.30
CA GLU A 23 -17.40 7.35 2.99
C GLU A 23 -16.82 7.59 1.58
N ILE A 24 -16.50 6.53 0.82
CA ILE A 24 -15.96 6.61 -0.55
C ILE A 24 -16.91 5.89 -1.52
N PRO A 25 -17.81 6.62 -2.20
CA PRO A 25 -18.72 6.04 -3.18
C PRO A 25 -17.97 5.25 -4.27
N GLY A 26 -18.51 4.10 -4.64
CA GLY A 26 -17.95 3.25 -5.70
C GLY A 26 -16.66 2.51 -5.34
N ARG A 27 -16.24 2.51 -4.07
CA ARG A 27 -15.09 1.74 -3.58
C ARG A 27 -15.49 0.82 -2.44
N ASN A 28 -14.98 -0.40 -2.47
CA ASN A 28 -15.14 -1.35 -1.36
C ASN A 28 -13.95 -1.26 -0.38
N ASN A 29 -14.11 -1.89 0.79
CA ASN A 29 -13.11 -1.92 1.86
C ASN A 29 -11.79 -2.55 1.41
N ILE A 30 -11.83 -3.60 0.59
CA ILE A 30 -10.64 -4.29 0.08
C ILE A 30 -9.83 -3.37 -0.85
N GLN A 31 -10.50 -2.65 -1.75
CA GLN A 31 -9.89 -1.67 -2.65
C GLN A 31 -9.27 -0.50 -1.87
N CYS A 32 -9.96 -0.01 -0.84
CA CYS A 32 -9.45 1.05 0.03
C CYS A 32 -8.19 0.59 0.78
N HIS A 33 -8.23 -0.62 1.36
CA HIS A 33 -7.09 -1.21 2.06
C HIS A 33 -5.90 -1.41 1.11
N SER A 34 -6.11 -2.09 -0.03
CA SER A 34 -5.06 -2.36 -1.03
C SER A 34 -4.40 -1.07 -1.52
N ARG A 35 -5.21 -0.04 -1.84
CA ARG A 35 -4.68 1.26 -2.26
C ARG A 35 -3.83 1.92 -1.17
N TRP A 36 -4.22 1.77 0.10
CA TRP A 36 -3.45 2.31 1.21
C TRP A 36 -2.09 1.64 1.34
N VAL A 37 -2.09 0.33 1.59
CA VAL A 37 -0.89 -0.43 1.93
C VAL A 37 0.11 -0.55 0.79
N ASN A 38 -0.33 -0.38 -0.46
CA ASN A 38 0.54 -0.47 -1.62
C ASN A 38 1.05 0.88 -2.13
N ASN A 39 0.39 2.00 -1.79
CA ASN A 39 0.72 3.29 -2.42
C ASN A 39 0.62 4.54 -1.54
N LEU A 40 -0.26 4.55 -0.54
CA LEU A 40 -0.58 5.77 0.21
C LEU A 40 -0.05 5.76 1.64
N ASP A 41 0.34 4.59 2.16
CA ASP A 41 0.99 4.51 3.46
C ASP A 41 2.30 5.32 3.44
N PRO A 42 2.47 6.30 4.35
CA PRO A 42 3.70 7.10 4.44
C PRO A 42 4.96 6.29 4.71
N GLN A 43 4.84 5.05 5.21
CA GLN A 43 5.98 4.16 5.44
C GLN A 43 6.54 3.59 4.14
N ILE A 44 5.83 3.71 3.02
CA ILE A 44 6.31 3.25 1.71
C ILE A 44 7.32 4.25 1.17
N SER A 45 8.58 3.81 1.05
CA SER A 45 9.61 4.58 0.36
C SER A 45 9.25 4.75 -1.11
N LYS A 46 9.30 6.00 -1.59
CA LYS A 46 9.18 6.36 -3.01
C LYS A 46 10.53 6.71 -3.63
N ALA A 47 11.60 6.59 -2.85
CA ALA A 47 12.94 6.77 -3.36
C ALA A 47 13.31 5.59 -4.29
N PRO A 48 14.29 5.77 -5.19
CA PRO A 48 14.92 4.66 -5.87
C PRO A 48 15.42 3.62 -4.85
N TRP A 49 15.37 2.34 -5.21
CA TRP A 49 15.94 1.29 -4.38
C TRP A 49 17.43 1.55 -4.14
N SER A 50 17.85 1.36 -2.90
CA SER A 50 19.24 1.36 -2.49
C SER A 50 19.97 0.14 -3.09
N GLN A 51 21.29 0.23 -3.17
CA GLN A 51 22.12 -0.87 -3.65
C GLN A 51 21.89 -2.17 -2.84
N GLU A 52 21.59 -2.04 -1.56
CA GLU A 52 21.34 -3.18 -0.68
C GLU A 52 19.97 -3.81 -0.94
N GLU A 53 18.92 -2.99 -1.10
CA GLU A 53 17.60 -3.48 -1.53
C GLU A 53 17.68 -4.20 -2.88
N TYR A 54 18.44 -3.65 -3.84
CA TYR A 54 18.71 -4.33 -5.11
C TYR A 54 19.38 -5.69 -4.91
N ARG A 55 20.41 -5.78 -4.05
CA ARG A 55 21.10 -7.06 -3.77
C ARG A 55 20.16 -8.11 -3.19
N ILE A 56 19.35 -7.71 -2.20
CA ILE A 56 18.34 -8.58 -1.59
C ILE A 56 17.37 -9.08 -2.66
N ILE A 57 16.89 -8.18 -3.51
CA ILE A 57 15.94 -8.54 -4.58
C ILE A 57 16.57 -9.52 -5.57
N LEU A 58 17.83 -9.32 -5.96
CA LEU A 58 18.56 -10.25 -6.81
C LEU A 58 18.83 -11.62 -6.15
N GLN A 59 19.00 -11.65 -4.82
CA GLN A 59 19.19 -12.88 -4.07
C GLN A 59 17.92 -13.74 -4.04
N PHE A 60 16.75 -13.13 -3.82
CA PHE A 60 15.47 -13.86 -3.67
C PHE A 60 14.71 -14.01 -4.99
N HIS A 61 14.97 -13.13 -5.95
CA HIS A 61 14.45 -13.19 -7.31
C HIS A 61 15.63 -13.06 -8.29
N PRO A 62 16.52 -14.08 -8.35
CA PRO A 62 17.54 -14.11 -9.37
C PRO A 62 16.81 -13.99 -10.71
N PHE A 63 17.23 -13.02 -11.53
CA PHE A 63 16.59 -12.68 -12.80
C PHE A 63 16.21 -13.98 -13.53
N GLN A 64 14.92 -14.28 -13.52
CA GLN A 64 14.37 -15.38 -14.31
C GLN A 64 14.48 -14.90 -15.74
N VAL A 65 15.59 -15.25 -16.41
CA VAL A 65 15.67 -15.15 -17.87
C VAL A 65 14.55 -16.07 -18.36
N ARG A 66 13.40 -15.47 -18.67
CA ARG A 66 12.33 -16.15 -19.38
C ARG A 66 12.97 -16.67 -20.66
N ARG A 67 13.20 -17.98 -20.73
CA ARG A 67 13.36 -18.67 -22.01
C ARG A 67 12.06 -18.58 -22.78
#